data_AF-A0A8J7N7C8-F1
#
_entry.id   AF-A0A8J7N7C8-F1
#
_cell.length_a   1.000
_cell.length_b   1.000
_cell.length_c   1.000
_cell.angle_alpha   90.00
_cell.angle_beta   90.00
_cell.angle_gamma   90.00
#
_symmetry.space_group_name_H-M   'P 1'
#
loop_
_entity.id
_entity.type
_entity.pdbx_description
1 polymer ?
#
loop_
_entity_poly.entity_id
_entity_poly.type
_entity_poly.pdbx_seq_one_letter_code
_entity_poly.pdbx_strand_id
1 'polypeptide(L)'
;AILVHALPDRMPYPALYVRSVQLLDLMVQTPAWPLAYLQWELAVLDATGFGLDLSRCAVTGAREGLAYVSPRTGRAVSAAGAGDLAPRLLPLPPCLLGRGEADNTEIAEAMGTTGHFLERHLAAGHGDRPFPPARARLRALLARPAPQPTELP
;
A
#
# COMPACT_ATOMS: atom_id res chain seq x y z
N ALA A 1 -1.83 13.55 -7.86
CA ALA A 1 -2.76 12.85 -8.77
C ALA A 1 -3.79 12.00 -8.02
N ILE A 2 -3.40 11.09 -7.12
CA ILE A 2 -4.34 10.27 -6.33
C ILE A 2 -5.31 11.15 -5.50
N LEU A 3 -4.83 12.16 -4.78
CA LEU A 3 -5.70 13.05 -3.99
C LEU A 3 -6.80 13.74 -4.83
N VAL A 4 -6.46 14.21 -6.03
CA VAL A 4 -7.40 14.83 -6.99
C VAL A 4 -8.37 13.80 -7.59
N HIS A 5 -8.03 12.52 -7.52
CA HIS A 5 -8.92 11.44 -7.92
C HIS A 5 -9.76 10.92 -6.75
N ALA A 6 -9.29 11.03 -5.51
CA ALA A 6 -9.90 10.36 -4.36
C ALA A 6 -10.82 11.27 -3.54
N LEU A 7 -10.49 12.55 -3.45
CA LEU A 7 -11.12 13.45 -2.49
C LEU A 7 -12.21 14.30 -3.14
N PRO A 8 -13.37 14.46 -2.47
CA PRO A 8 -14.40 15.37 -2.92
C PRO A 8 -13.94 16.83 -2.78
N ASP A 9 -14.49 17.69 -3.63
CA ASP A 9 -14.21 19.12 -3.57
C ASP A 9 -14.66 19.73 -2.24
N ARG A 10 -13.84 20.65 -1.71
CA ARG A 10 -14.14 21.49 -0.54
C ARG A 10 -14.39 20.74 0.78
N MET A 11 -13.95 19.49 0.91
CA MET A 11 -13.97 18.77 2.19
C MET A 11 -12.60 18.87 2.90
N PRO A 12 -12.56 19.21 4.20
CA PRO A 12 -11.31 19.31 4.93
C PRO A 12 -10.75 17.93 5.31
N TYR A 13 -9.47 17.71 5.03
CA TYR A 13 -8.72 16.53 5.49
C TYR A 13 -7.40 16.91 6.18
N PRO A 14 -7.44 17.51 7.39
CA PRO A 14 -6.24 18.07 8.03
C PRO A 14 -5.15 17.04 8.30
N ALA A 15 -5.52 15.85 8.77
CA ALA A 15 -4.57 14.76 9.02
C ALA A 15 -3.89 14.29 7.72
N LEU A 16 -4.66 14.10 6.65
CA LEU A 16 -4.11 13.69 5.35
C LEU A 16 -3.26 14.79 4.72
N TYR A 17 -3.62 16.07 4.91
CA TYR A 17 -2.80 17.20 4.49
C TYR A 17 -1.43 17.18 5.16
N VAL A 18 -1.39 17.05 6.50
CA VAL A 18 -0.12 16.95 7.25
C VAL A 18 0.72 15.78 6.76
N ARG A 19 0.10 14.59 6.59
CA ARG A 19 0.79 13.40 6.06
C ARG A 19 1.33 13.63 4.64
N SER A 20 0.60 14.36 3.80
CA SER A 20 1.00 14.66 2.43
C SER A 20 2.20 15.61 2.38
N VAL A 21 2.21 16.64 3.23
CA VAL A 21 3.36 17.56 3.35
C VAL A 21 4.59 16.82 3.87
N GLN A 22 4.43 16.02 4.92
CA GLN A 22 5.52 15.19 5.47
C GLN A 22 6.12 14.25 4.42
N LEU A 23 5.29 13.63 3.58
CA LEU A 23 5.77 12.81 2.47
C LEU A 23 6.63 13.62 1.50
N LEU A 24 6.17 14.79 1.08
CA LEU A 24 6.92 15.65 0.15
C LEU A 24 8.27 16.08 0.74
N ASP A 25 8.32 16.38 2.03
CA ASP A 25 9.58 16.70 2.73
C ASP A 25 10.52 15.50 2.75
N LEU A 26 10.01 14.30 3.08
CA LEU A 26 10.81 13.07 3.13
C LEU A 26 11.38 12.68 1.76
N MET A 27 10.66 12.94 0.67
CA MET A 27 11.14 12.69 -0.69
C MET A 27 12.42 13.47 -1.01
N VAL A 28 12.62 14.63 -0.38
CA VAL A 28 13.84 15.45 -0.55
C VAL A 28 14.94 15.03 0.44
N GLN A 29 14.56 14.57 1.64
CA GLN A 29 15.49 14.36 2.74
C GLN A 29 16.08 12.95 2.81
N THR A 30 15.38 11.93 2.31
CA THR A 30 15.79 10.53 2.52
C THR A 30 15.51 9.64 1.31
N PRO A 31 16.42 8.70 0.97
CA PRO A 31 16.14 7.67 -0.02
C PRO A 31 15.06 6.68 0.44
N ALA A 32 14.70 6.64 1.73
CA ALA A 32 13.65 5.78 2.28
C ALA A 32 12.22 6.32 2.06
N TRP A 33 12.06 7.40 1.30
CA TRP A 33 10.75 7.98 0.96
C TRP A 33 9.75 6.99 0.34
N PRO A 34 10.13 5.90 -0.38
CA PRO A 34 9.15 4.94 -0.89
C PRO A 34 8.32 4.28 0.23
N LEU A 35 8.92 4.05 1.39
CA LEU A 35 8.20 3.54 2.56
C LEU A 35 7.21 4.59 3.10
N ALA A 36 7.61 5.86 3.14
CA ALA A 36 6.72 6.96 3.51
C ALA A 36 5.56 7.10 2.52
N TYR A 37 5.79 6.88 1.23
CA TYR A 37 4.76 6.86 0.20
C TYR A 37 3.75 5.73 0.44
N LEU A 38 4.22 4.52 0.74
CA LEU A 38 3.37 3.38 1.10
C LEU A 38 2.51 3.68 2.34
N GLN A 39 3.10 4.24 3.39
CA GLN A 39 2.35 4.65 4.60
C GLN A 39 1.32 5.73 4.30
N TRP A 40 1.65 6.65 3.39
CA TRP A 40 0.71 7.67 2.93
C TRP A 40 -0.45 7.07 2.13
N GLU A 41 -0.24 6.02 1.32
CA GLU A 41 -1.34 5.31 0.66
C GLU A 41 -2.32 4.67 1.64
N LEU A 42 -1.80 4.09 2.74
CA LEU A 42 -2.65 3.59 3.83
C LEU A 42 -3.46 4.73 4.46
N ALA A 43 -2.84 5.89 4.70
CA ALA A 43 -3.54 7.06 5.21
C ALA A 43 -4.62 7.59 4.25
N VAL A 44 -4.41 7.48 2.92
CA VAL A 44 -5.44 7.79 1.92
C VAL A 44 -6.61 6.81 2.06
N LEU A 45 -6.35 5.50 2.11
CA LEU A 45 -7.39 4.48 2.29
C LEU A 45 -8.22 4.72 3.56
N ASP A 46 -7.56 5.03 4.67
CA ASP A 46 -8.22 5.38 5.94
C ASP A 46 -9.07 6.64 5.81
N ALA A 47 -8.51 7.71 5.23
CA ALA A 47 -9.22 8.98 5.06
C ALA A 47 -10.45 8.88 4.14
N THR A 48 -10.44 7.94 3.20
CA THR A 48 -11.58 7.65 2.31
C THR A 48 -12.56 6.62 2.88
N GLY A 49 -12.34 6.14 4.11
CA GLY A 49 -13.29 5.29 4.83
C GLY A 49 -13.18 3.80 4.58
N PHE A 50 -12.09 3.31 3.97
CA PHE A 50 -11.85 1.87 3.82
C PHE A 50 -11.01 1.32 4.97
N GLY A 51 -9.74 1.73 5.02
CA GLY A 51 -8.74 1.27 5.99
C GLY A 51 -8.44 -0.24 5.99
N LEU A 52 -7.19 -0.59 6.27
CA LEU A 52 -6.79 -1.99 6.42
C LEU A 52 -6.74 -2.39 7.89
N ASP A 53 -7.31 -3.55 8.24
CA ASP A 53 -7.18 -4.12 9.58
C ASP A 53 -6.16 -5.26 9.55
N LEU A 54 -4.90 -4.90 9.79
CA LEU A 54 -3.76 -5.81 9.76
C LEU A 54 -3.36 -6.31 11.16
N SER A 55 -4.21 -6.09 12.16
CA SER A 55 -3.89 -6.32 13.58
C SER A 55 -4.00 -7.78 14.02
N ARG A 56 -4.86 -8.56 13.36
CA ARG A 56 -5.14 -9.97 13.66
C ARG A 56 -5.73 -10.71 12.46
N CYS A 57 -5.60 -12.02 12.47
CA CYS A 57 -6.19 -12.90 11.47
C CYS A 57 -7.72 -12.85 11.54
N ALA A 58 -8.37 -12.61 10.41
CA ALA A 58 -9.82 -12.59 10.30
C ALA A 58 -10.50 -13.95 10.53
N VAL A 59 -9.76 -15.06 10.37
CA VAL A 59 -10.28 -16.42 10.49
C VAL A 59 -10.03 -16.98 11.89
N THR A 60 -8.80 -16.85 12.40
CA THR A 60 -8.38 -17.51 13.65
C THR A 60 -8.28 -16.56 14.84
N GLY A 61 -8.28 -15.24 14.62
CA GLY A 61 -8.02 -14.23 15.65
C GLY A 61 -6.55 -14.11 16.08
N ALA A 62 -5.65 -14.94 15.54
CA ALA A 62 -4.23 -14.91 15.86
C ALA A 62 -3.57 -13.58 15.45
N ARG A 63 -2.61 -13.09 16.24
CA ARG A 63 -1.81 -11.89 15.92
C ARG A 63 -0.49 -12.20 15.24
N GLU A 64 -0.11 -13.48 15.21
CA GLU A 64 1.13 -13.99 14.66
C GLU A 64 0.88 -14.80 13.39
N GLY A 65 1.94 -14.99 12.60
CA GLY A 65 1.87 -15.72 11.33
C GLY A 65 0.97 -15.07 10.29
N LEU A 66 0.69 -13.76 10.42
CA LEU A 66 -0.04 -12.98 9.42
C LEU A 66 0.78 -12.93 8.12
N ALA A 67 0.19 -13.42 7.03
CA ALA A 67 0.89 -13.62 5.76
C ALA A 67 0.13 -13.08 4.56
N TYR A 68 -1.18 -12.84 4.70
CA TYR A 68 -2.04 -12.43 3.61
C TYR A 68 -3.04 -11.35 4.00
N VAL A 69 -3.66 -10.73 3.00
CA VAL A 69 -4.77 -9.78 3.14
C VAL A 69 -5.96 -10.26 2.31
N SER A 70 -7.16 -10.25 2.89
CA SER A 70 -8.38 -10.56 2.16
C SER A 70 -8.70 -9.45 1.14
N PRO A 71 -8.77 -9.73 -0.18
CA PRO A 71 -9.09 -8.73 -1.20
C PRO A 71 -10.52 -8.19 -1.09
N ARG A 72 -11.38 -8.84 -0.29
CA ARG A 72 -12.76 -8.44 -0.06
C ARG A 72 -12.91 -7.48 1.11
N THR A 73 -12.15 -7.69 2.19
CA THR A 73 -12.37 -6.99 3.46
C THR A 73 -11.18 -6.18 3.95
N GLY A 74 -10.01 -6.27 3.30
CA GLY A 74 -8.80 -5.57 3.76
C GLY A 74 -8.23 -6.08 5.08
N ARG A 75 -8.71 -7.24 5.57
CA ARG A 75 -8.26 -7.82 6.85
C ARG A 75 -7.11 -8.79 6.65
N ALA A 76 -6.17 -8.82 7.59
CA ALA A 76 -5.10 -9.80 7.60
C ALA A 76 -5.62 -11.23 7.78
N VAL A 77 -4.91 -12.19 7.21
CA VAL A 77 -5.14 -13.63 7.33
C VAL A 77 -3.80 -14.30 7.60
N SER A 78 -3.76 -15.16 8.61
CA SER A 78 -2.56 -15.94 8.94
C SER A 78 -2.36 -17.09 7.96
N ALA A 79 -1.12 -17.56 7.82
CA ALA A 79 -0.82 -18.73 7.00
C ALA A 79 -1.67 -19.96 7.40
N ALA A 80 -1.80 -20.20 8.71
CA ALA A 80 -2.65 -21.26 9.25
C ALA A 80 -4.16 -21.04 8.98
N GLY A 81 -4.60 -19.78 8.91
CA GLY A 81 -6.00 -19.43 8.65
C GLY A 81 -6.36 -19.34 7.17
N ALA A 82 -5.37 -19.34 6.27
CA ALA A 82 -5.59 -19.17 4.84
C ALA A 82 -6.17 -20.42 4.17
N GLY A 83 -5.65 -21.61 4.51
CA GLY A 83 -6.08 -22.88 3.92
C GLY A 83 -6.18 -22.83 2.39
N ASP A 84 -7.26 -23.38 1.85
CA ASP A 84 -7.53 -23.41 0.40
C ASP A 84 -7.75 -22.01 -0.22
N LEU A 85 -7.97 -20.98 0.60
CA LEU A 85 -8.15 -19.61 0.11
C LEU A 85 -6.83 -18.90 -0.16
N ALA A 86 -5.68 -19.43 0.28
CA ALA A 86 -4.37 -18.77 0.14
C ALA A 86 -4.08 -18.24 -1.28
N PRO A 87 -4.35 -18.99 -2.38
CA PRO A 87 -4.10 -18.51 -3.74
C PRO A 87 -4.97 -17.31 -4.17
N ARG A 88 -6.04 -17.03 -3.42
CA ARG A 88 -7.00 -15.94 -3.70
C ARG A 88 -6.75 -14.72 -2.81
N LEU A 89 -5.80 -14.78 -1.89
CA LEU A 89 -5.49 -13.68 -0.99
C LEU A 89 -4.35 -12.82 -1.57
N LEU A 90 -4.32 -11.55 -1.17
CA LEU A 90 -3.22 -10.65 -1.48
C LEU A 90 -2.05 -10.92 -0.51
N PRO A 91 -0.79 -10.68 -0.92
CA PRO A 91 0.33 -10.78 -0.01
C PRO A 91 0.25 -9.73 1.12
N LEU A 92 0.78 -10.06 2.29
CA LEU A 92 1.00 -9.12 3.39
C LEU A 92 2.51 -9.01 3.67
N PRO A 93 3.26 -8.17 2.91
CA PRO A 93 4.67 -7.96 3.17
C PRO A 93 4.93 -7.38 4.56
N PRO A 94 6.07 -7.72 5.22
CA PRO A 94 6.39 -7.28 6.58
C PRO A 94 6.31 -5.75 6.80
N CYS A 95 6.65 -4.94 5.81
CA CYS A 95 6.64 -3.48 5.89
C CYS A 95 5.25 -2.89 6.13
N LEU A 96 4.17 -3.57 5.69
CA LEU A 96 2.79 -3.18 6.03
C LEU A 96 2.47 -3.37 7.51
N LEU A 97 3.25 -4.18 8.23
CA LEU A 97 3.16 -4.39 9.67
C LEU A 97 4.21 -3.56 10.45
N GLY A 98 4.95 -2.68 9.76
CA GLY A 98 6.07 -1.95 10.36
C GLY A 98 7.27 -2.83 10.73
N ARG A 99 7.46 -3.94 10.00
CA ARG A 99 8.55 -4.90 10.17
C ARG A 99 9.34 -5.04 8.87
N GLY A 100 10.42 -5.79 8.90
CA GLY A 100 11.25 -6.05 7.71
C GLY A 100 12.21 -4.91 7.38
N GLU A 101 12.97 -5.10 6.30
CA GLU A 101 13.95 -4.13 5.81
C GLU A 101 13.29 -3.03 4.97
N ALA A 102 12.07 -3.28 4.46
CA ALA A 102 11.34 -2.36 3.60
C ALA A 102 12.20 -1.90 2.40
N ASP A 103 12.83 -2.86 1.72
CA ASP A 103 13.51 -2.58 0.46
C ASP A 103 12.51 -2.24 -0.66
N ASN A 104 13.02 -1.75 -1.79
CA ASN A 104 12.16 -1.34 -2.91
C ASN A 104 11.28 -2.48 -3.45
N THR A 105 11.74 -3.72 -3.41
CA THR A 105 10.97 -4.87 -3.89
C THR A 105 9.84 -5.23 -2.94
N GLU A 106 10.11 -5.23 -1.64
CA GLU A 106 9.11 -5.43 -0.58
C GLU A 106 8.05 -4.32 -0.61
N ILE A 107 8.49 -3.06 -0.76
CA ILE A 107 7.60 -1.91 -0.90
C ILE A 107 6.76 -2.03 -2.17
N ALA A 108 7.34 -2.46 -3.30
CA ALA A 108 6.59 -2.63 -4.55
C ALA A 108 5.54 -3.76 -4.47
N GLU A 109 5.81 -4.81 -3.71
CA GLU A 109 4.84 -5.87 -3.40
C GLU A 109 3.70 -5.32 -2.53
N ALA A 110 4.02 -4.56 -1.47
CA ALA A 110 3.04 -3.91 -0.60
C ALA A 110 2.18 -2.89 -1.35
N MET A 111 2.78 -2.14 -2.29
CA MET A 111 2.06 -1.28 -3.23
C MET A 111 1.14 -2.07 -4.17
N GLY A 112 1.40 -3.36 -4.42
CA GLY A 112 0.44 -4.23 -5.08
C GLY A 112 -0.83 -4.38 -4.24
N THR A 113 -0.66 -4.70 -2.95
CA THR A 113 -1.77 -4.88 -2.00
C THR A 113 -2.58 -3.61 -1.79
N THR A 114 -1.96 -2.47 -1.50
CA THR A 114 -2.67 -1.18 -1.36
C THR A 114 -3.32 -0.74 -2.66
N GLY A 115 -2.69 -1.06 -3.80
CA GLY A 115 -3.20 -0.75 -5.14
C GLY A 115 -4.55 -1.38 -5.43
N HIS A 116 -4.72 -2.66 -5.07
CA HIS A 116 -6.00 -3.37 -5.21
C HIS A 116 -7.14 -2.59 -4.54
N PHE A 117 -6.91 -2.07 -3.32
CA PHE A 117 -7.94 -1.34 -2.59
C PHE A 117 -8.12 0.09 -3.09
N LEU A 118 -7.03 0.80 -3.40
CA LEU A 118 -7.13 2.15 -3.96
C LEU A 118 -7.91 2.14 -5.27
N GLU A 119 -7.61 1.22 -6.17
CA GLU A 119 -8.31 1.12 -7.46
C GLU A 119 -9.78 0.71 -7.25
N ARG A 120 -10.05 -0.32 -6.45
CA ARG A 120 -11.42 -0.79 -6.23
C ARG A 120 -12.30 0.22 -5.49
N HIS A 121 -11.79 0.85 -4.44
CA HIS A 121 -12.59 1.74 -3.58
C HIS A 121 -12.68 3.15 -4.14
N LEU A 122 -11.64 3.65 -4.81
CA LEU A 122 -11.66 5.00 -5.37
C LEU A 122 -12.27 5.02 -6.79
N ALA A 123 -12.14 3.98 -7.60
CA ALA A 123 -12.80 3.94 -8.91
C ALA A 123 -14.33 3.84 -8.80
N ALA A 124 -14.85 3.18 -7.76
CA ALA A 124 -16.30 3.01 -7.56
C ALA A 124 -17.08 4.34 -7.48
N GLY A 125 -16.42 5.45 -7.11
CA GLY A 125 -17.04 6.77 -7.00
C GLY A 125 -16.86 7.69 -8.23
N HIS A 126 -16.04 7.30 -9.22
CA HIS A 126 -15.55 8.22 -10.26
C HIS A 126 -15.89 7.82 -11.70
N GLY A 127 -16.81 6.85 -11.88
CA GLY A 127 -17.25 6.40 -13.21
C GLY A 127 -16.10 5.83 -14.04
N ASP A 128 -16.02 6.22 -15.32
CA ASP A 128 -15.00 5.75 -16.27
C ASP A 128 -13.63 6.46 -16.12
N ARG A 129 -13.45 7.32 -15.11
CA ARG A 129 -12.18 8.02 -14.93
C ARG A 129 -11.09 7.01 -14.55
N PRO A 130 -10.03 6.83 -15.37
CA PRO A 130 -8.99 5.88 -15.08
C PRO A 130 -8.20 6.30 -13.83
N PHE A 131 -7.75 5.31 -13.07
CA PHE A 131 -6.88 5.56 -11.92
C PHE A 131 -5.53 6.13 -12.37
N PRO A 132 -4.88 7.04 -11.60
CA PRO A 132 -3.68 7.74 -12.08
C PRO A 132 -2.51 6.82 -12.46
N PRO A 133 -2.00 6.87 -13.71
CA PRO A 133 -0.96 5.96 -14.19
C PRO A 133 0.41 6.19 -13.54
N ALA A 134 0.64 7.36 -12.94
CA ALA A 134 1.88 7.70 -12.26
C ALA A 134 2.20 6.72 -11.11
N ARG A 135 1.18 6.22 -10.40
CA ARG A 135 1.35 5.25 -9.33
C ARG A 135 1.88 3.91 -9.86
N ALA A 136 1.28 3.41 -10.93
CA ALA A 136 1.71 2.17 -11.57
C ALA A 136 3.16 2.26 -12.06
N ARG A 137 3.54 3.42 -12.62
CA ARG A 137 4.94 3.71 -13.02
C ARG A 137 5.89 3.69 -11.82
N LEU A 138 5.52 4.32 -10.71
CA LEU A 138 6.34 4.30 -9.49
C LEU A 138 6.54 2.88 -8.98
N ARG A 139 5.47 2.10 -8.84
CA ARG A 139 5.55 0.69 -8.44
C ARG A 139 6.49 -0.09 -9.37
N ALA A 140 6.36 0.08 -10.68
CA ALA A 140 7.20 -0.61 -11.66
C ALA A 140 8.68 -0.23 -11.53
N LEU A 141 8.99 1.03 -11.20
CA LEU A 141 10.36 1.47 -10.94
C LEU A 141 10.95 0.83 -9.69
N LEU A 142 10.18 0.74 -8.60
CA LEU A 142 10.61 0.13 -7.34
C LEU A 142 10.77 -1.39 -7.46
N ALA A 143 9.93 -2.04 -8.27
CA ALA A 143 10.01 -3.47 -8.52
C ALA A 143 11.25 -3.89 -9.34
N ARG A 144 11.96 -2.95 -9.97
CA ARG A 144 13.18 -3.27 -10.72
C ARG A 144 14.30 -3.63 -9.75
N PRO A 145 15.01 -4.75 -9.97
CA PRO A 145 16.25 -5.01 -9.26
C PRO A 145 17.19 -3.81 -9.44
N ALA A 146 17.90 -3.43 -8.38
CA ALA A 146 18.99 -2.48 -8.53
C ALA A 146 19.96 -3.02 -9.58
N PRO A 147 20.46 -2.20 -10.52
CA PRO A 147 21.50 -2.64 -11.44
C PRO A 147 22.67 -3.15 -10.60
N GLN A 148 23.14 -4.37 -10.87
CA GLN A 148 24.34 -4.87 -10.22
C GLN A 148 25.52 -3.98 -10.61
N PRO A 149 26.42 -3.62 -9.67
CA PRO A 149 27.61 -2.88 -10.01
C PRO A 149 28.37 -3.68 -11.07
N THR A 150 28.52 -3.12 -12.26
CA THR A 150 29.37 -3.67 -13.30
C THR A 150 30.80 -3.64 -12.75
N GLU A 151 31.36 -4.80 -12.42
CA GLU A 151 32.80 -4.93 -12.20
C GLU A 151 33.49 -4.48 -13.49
N LEU A 152 34.17 -3.33 -13.42
CA LEU A 152 35.03 -2.86 -14.50
C LEU A 152 36.26 -3.79 -14.54
N PRO A 153 36.69 -4.25 -15.74
CA PRO A 153 37.92 -5.04 -15.88
C PRO A 153 39.18 -4.27 -15.48
#